data_AF-A0A1W0W9U5-F1
#
_entry.id   AF-A0A1W0W9U5-F1
#
_cell.length_a   1.000
_cell.length_b   1.000
_cell.length_c   1.000
_cell.angle_alpha   90.00
_cell.angle_beta   90.00
_cell.angle_gamma   90.00
#
_symmetry.space_group_name_H-M   'P 1'
#
loop_
_entity.id
_entity.type
_entity.pdbx_description
1 polymer ?
#
loop_
_entity_poly.entity_id
_entity_poly.type
_entity_poly.pdbx_seq_one_letter_code
_entity_poly.pdbx_strand_id
1 'polypeptide(L)'
;MPWFVSNKFGDQAVLKEYRNPAWLYTHITIFCRVVGPLVMVGMWALAIAAFTGFYPVSGIYLLFLAVLLIFQEFGWLFNKFSFLKNDNCVGMCWRGFVWFEDWKRAFEYFILAVIGFVIGGFSSWPLFVGGGLILVLSIFYWLKAIRFTKIELLKLPETNAGGFTGNTPAPTAPAMEWGTPGSKY
;
A
#
# COMPACT_ATOMS: atom_id res chain seq x y z
N MET A 1 40.68 20.19 13.41
CA MET A 1 40.24 18.78 13.36
C MET A 1 39.08 18.59 14.31
N PRO A 2 37.89 18.20 13.82
CA PRO A 2 37.11 17.21 14.53
C PRO A 2 36.65 16.09 13.60
N TRP A 3 36.83 14.89 14.10
CA TRP A 3 36.59 13.62 13.44
C TRP A 3 35.14 13.20 13.74
N PHE A 4 34.21 13.46 12.83
CA PHE A 4 32.90 12.83 12.90
C PHE A 4 33.03 11.38 12.43
N VAL A 5 33.20 10.49 13.40
CA VAL A 5 33.04 9.05 13.20
C VAL A 5 31.58 8.81 12.86
N SER A 6 31.28 8.75 11.57
CA SER A 6 30.02 8.24 11.04
C SER A 6 29.88 6.79 11.47
N ASN A 7 29.05 6.55 12.49
CA ASN A 7 28.70 5.22 12.99
C ASN A 7 27.82 4.47 11.97
N LYS A 8 28.36 4.16 10.79
CA LYS A 8 27.69 3.32 9.76
C LYS A 8 27.48 1.87 10.20
N PHE A 9 28.12 1.44 11.27
CA PHE A 9 28.04 0.06 11.76
C PHE A 9 26.79 -0.23 12.58
N GLY A 10 26.19 0.77 13.23
CA GLY A 10 24.93 0.61 13.98
C GLY A 10 23.73 0.38 13.05
N ASP A 11 23.62 1.17 11.98
CA ASP A 11 22.49 1.10 11.04
C ASP A 11 22.45 -0.21 10.24
N GLN A 12 23.61 -0.74 9.85
CA GLN A 12 23.69 -2.00 9.11
C GLN A 12 23.35 -3.23 9.97
N ALA A 13 23.61 -3.17 11.28
CA ALA A 13 23.26 -4.25 12.21
C ALA A 13 21.76 -4.28 12.51
N VAL A 14 21.13 -3.11 12.72
CA VAL A 14 19.68 -2.98 12.90
C VAL A 14 18.92 -3.42 11.63
N LEU A 15 19.45 -3.11 10.45
CA LEU A 15 18.88 -3.57 9.16
C LEU A 15 19.07 -5.08 8.92
N LYS A 16 20.10 -5.72 9.50
CA LYS A 16 20.30 -7.17 9.40
C LYS A 16 19.40 -7.96 10.35
N GLU A 17 19.09 -7.44 11.53
CA GLU A 17 18.13 -8.06 12.47
C GLU A 17 16.71 -8.11 11.85
N TYR A 18 16.34 -7.08 11.07
CA TYR A 18 15.08 -7.04 10.31
C TYR A 18 15.09 -7.91 9.03
N ARG A 19 16.19 -8.61 8.73
CA ARG A 19 16.40 -9.41 7.51
C ARG A 19 15.91 -10.85 7.63
N ASN A 20 14.92 -11.10 8.49
CA ASN A 20 14.04 -12.25 8.34
C ASN A 20 12.59 -11.77 8.24
N PRO A 21 12.22 -10.97 7.22
CA PRO A 21 10.82 -10.83 6.91
C PRO A 21 10.38 -12.23 6.48
N ALA A 22 9.54 -12.88 7.30
CA ALA A 22 8.91 -14.14 6.95
C ALA A 22 8.48 -14.06 5.49
N TRP A 23 8.85 -15.05 4.67
CA TRP A 23 8.73 -15.05 3.20
C TRP A 23 7.41 -14.45 2.69
N LEU A 24 6.33 -14.66 3.45
CA LEU A 24 5.02 -14.06 3.29
C LEU A 24 5.03 -12.52 3.10
N TYR A 25 5.80 -11.77 3.88
CA TYR A 25 5.86 -10.30 3.83
C TYR A 25 6.45 -9.76 2.53
N THR A 26 7.40 -10.49 1.93
CA THR A 26 8.02 -10.09 0.66
C THR A 26 7.03 -10.28 -0.49
N HIS A 27 6.15 -11.28 -0.42
CA HIS A 27 5.26 -11.66 -1.51
C HIS A 27 3.79 -11.26 -1.30
N ILE A 28 3.46 -10.65 -0.16
CA ILE A 28 2.07 -10.31 0.19
C ILE A 28 1.35 -9.46 -0.87
N THR A 29 2.07 -8.55 -1.53
CA THR A 29 1.51 -7.70 -2.59
C THR A 29 1.15 -8.52 -3.83
N ILE A 30 1.94 -9.53 -4.17
CA ILE A 30 1.66 -10.43 -5.29
C ILE A 30 0.47 -11.33 -4.93
N PHE A 31 0.45 -11.87 -3.71
CA PHE A 31 -0.67 -12.65 -3.20
C PHE A 31 -1.97 -11.87 -3.26
N CYS A 32 -2.02 -10.63 -2.74
CA CYS A 32 -3.24 -9.80 -2.80
C CYS A 32 -3.72 -9.62 -4.25
N ARG A 33 -2.80 -9.47 -5.21
CA ARG A 33 -3.13 -9.27 -6.64
C ARG A 33 -3.73 -10.51 -7.30
N VAL A 34 -3.36 -11.70 -6.85
CA VAL A 34 -3.90 -12.97 -7.40
C VAL A 34 -5.17 -13.37 -6.65
N VAL A 35 -5.18 -13.17 -5.33
CA VAL A 35 -6.30 -13.53 -4.46
C VAL A 35 -7.52 -12.65 -4.73
N GLY A 36 -7.38 -11.36 -5.01
CA GLY A 36 -8.52 -10.46 -5.33
C GLY A 36 -9.38 -10.97 -6.49
N PRO A 37 -8.83 -11.16 -7.70
CA PRO A 37 -9.56 -11.73 -8.83
C PRO A 37 -10.09 -13.14 -8.57
N LEU A 38 -9.35 -13.97 -7.84
CA LEU A 38 -9.79 -15.32 -7.49
C LEU A 38 -11.03 -15.28 -6.58
N VAL A 39 -11.05 -14.38 -5.59
CA VAL A 39 -12.20 -14.16 -4.71
C VAL A 39 -13.38 -13.60 -5.50
N MET A 40 -13.18 -12.69 -6.47
CA MET A 40 -14.26 -12.25 -7.35
C MET A 40 -14.93 -13.40 -8.09
N VAL A 41 -14.14 -14.25 -8.76
CA VAL A 41 -14.66 -15.40 -9.51
C VAL A 41 -15.38 -16.35 -8.56
N GLY A 42 -14.82 -16.59 -7.37
CA GLY A 42 -15.45 -17.38 -6.31
C GLY A 42 -16.78 -16.81 -5.85
N MET A 43 -16.86 -15.50 -5.60
CA MET A 43 -18.09 -14.81 -5.18
C MET A 43 -19.17 -14.87 -6.27
N TRP A 44 -18.79 -14.73 -7.53
CA TRP A 44 -19.72 -14.87 -8.65
C TRP A 44 -20.28 -16.29 -8.76
N ALA A 45 -19.41 -17.30 -8.65
CA ALA A 45 -19.83 -18.70 -8.65
C ALA A 45 -20.75 -19.02 -7.46
N LEU A 46 -20.45 -18.50 -6.28
CA LEU A 46 -21.29 -18.65 -5.08
C LEU A 46 -22.65 -17.96 -5.23
N ALA A 47 -22.71 -16.79 -5.88
CA ALA A 47 -23.97 -16.13 -6.17
C ALA A 47 -24.87 -16.99 -7.07
N ILE A 48 -24.30 -17.55 -8.15
CA ILE A 48 -25.01 -18.48 -9.04
C ILE A 48 -25.48 -19.72 -8.26
N ALA A 49 -24.59 -20.31 -7.44
CA ALA A 49 -24.92 -21.48 -6.62
C ALA A 49 -26.08 -21.17 -5.65
N ALA A 50 -26.09 -20.00 -5.02
CA ALA A 50 -27.16 -19.57 -4.12
C ALA A 50 -28.51 -19.42 -4.83
N PHE A 51 -28.53 -18.90 -6.07
CA PHE A 51 -29.74 -18.85 -6.88
C PHE A 51 -30.24 -20.25 -7.26
N THR A 52 -29.34 -21.18 -7.58
CA THR A 52 -29.73 -22.57 -7.88
C THR A 52 -30.21 -23.35 -6.66
N GLY A 53 -29.74 -23.00 -5.46
CA GLY A 53 -30.11 -23.64 -4.20
C GLY A 53 -31.40 -23.12 -3.56
N PHE A 54 -32.20 -22.32 -4.27
CA PHE A 54 -33.42 -21.68 -3.75
C PHE A 54 -33.20 -20.74 -2.56
N TYR A 55 -32.03 -20.08 -2.47
CA TYR A 55 -31.76 -19.03 -1.49
C TYR A 55 -31.72 -17.64 -2.17
N PRO A 56 -32.87 -17.07 -2.58
CA PRO A 56 -32.89 -15.86 -3.40
C PRO A 56 -32.30 -14.65 -2.69
N VAL A 57 -32.56 -14.49 -1.39
CA VAL A 57 -32.03 -13.38 -0.57
C VAL A 57 -30.50 -13.46 -0.50
N SER A 58 -29.98 -14.65 -0.23
CA SER A 58 -28.54 -14.92 -0.18
C SER A 58 -27.86 -14.70 -1.53
N GLY A 59 -28.50 -15.13 -2.63
CA GLY A 59 -28.00 -14.94 -3.99
C GLY A 59 -27.92 -13.48 -4.39
N ILE A 60 -28.95 -12.68 -4.10
CA ILE A 60 -28.95 -11.23 -4.36
C ILE A 60 -27.83 -10.54 -3.59
N TYR A 61 -27.65 -10.88 -2.31
CA TYR A 61 -26.59 -10.31 -1.48
C TYR A 61 -25.19 -10.67 -2.00
N LEU A 62 -24.94 -11.94 -2.33
CA LEU A 62 -23.66 -12.38 -2.90
C LEU A 62 -23.37 -11.74 -4.27
N LEU A 63 -24.40 -11.57 -5.11
CA LEU A 63 -24.28 -10.88 -6.38
C LEU A 63 -23.90 -9.40 -6.17
N PHE A 64 -24.56 -8.72 -5.24
CA PHE A 64 -24.24 -7.34 -4.88
C PHE A 64 -22.79 -7.20 -4.40
N LEU A 65 -22.34 -8.10 -3.52
CA LEU A 65 -20.95 -8.15 -3.07
C LEU A 65 -19.96 -8.40 -4.20
N ALA A 66 -20.27 -9.30 -5.12
CA ALA A 66 -19.43 -9.57 -6.29
C ALA A 66 -19.26 -8.31 -7.16
N VAL A 67 -20.34 -7.56 -7.40
CA VAL A 67 -20.29 -6.30 -8.14
C VAL A 67 -19.47 -5.24 -7.40
N LEU A 68 -19.63 -5.10 -6.08
CA LEU A 68 -18.82 -4.16 -5.28
C LEU A 68 -17.33 -4.51 -5.34
N LEU A 69 -16.98 -5.79 -5.16
CA LEU A 69 -15.61 -6.28 -5.27
C LEU A 69 -15.02 -5.94 -6.64
N ILE A 70 -15.79 -6.13 -7.70
CA ILE A 70 -15.40 -5.75 -9.07
C ILE A 70 -15.01 -4.27 -9.13
N PHE A 71 -15.88 -3.36 -8.71
CA PHE A 71 -15.58 -1.92 -8.73
C PHE A 71 -14.35 -1.55 -7.91
N GLN A 72 -14.20 -2.15 -6.74
CA GLN A 72 -13.12 -1.82 -5.81
C GLN A 72 -11.75 -2.26 -6.34
N GLU A 73 -11.65 -3.44 -6.93
CA GLU A 73 -10.45 -3.94 -7.60
C GLU A 73 -10.15 -3.17 -8.90
N PHE A 74 -11.17 -2.71 -9.64
CA PHE A 74 -10.95 -1.80 -10.77
C PHE A 74 -10.30 -0.48 -10.33
N GLY A 75 -10.67 0.05 -9.16
CA GLY A 75 -10.02 1.25 -8.58
C GLY A 75 -8.50 1.08 -8.41
N TRP A 76 -8.03 -0.14 -8.14
CA TRP A 76 -6.58 -0.40 -8.04
C TRP A 76 -5.89 -0.36 -9.41
N LEU A 77 -6.53 -0.88 -10.46
CA LEU A 77 -6.01 -0.80 -11.83
C LEU A 77 -5.80 0.65 -12.26
N PHE A 78 -6.73 1.55 -11.93
CA PHE A 78 -6.60 2.98 -12.24
C PHE A 78 -5.43 3.65 -11.51
N ASN A 79 -5.17 3.28 -10.25
CA ASN A 79 -4.04 3.83 -9.49
C ASN A 79 -2.68 3.46 -10.11
N LYS A 80 -2.58 2.30 -10.78
CA LYS A 80 -1.35 1.89 -11.49
C LYS A 80 -1.02 2.78 -12.70
N PHE A 81 -2.02 3.42 -13.31
CA PHE A 81 -1.81 4.33 -14.44
C PHE A 81 -1.36 5.73 -14.02
N SER A 82 -1.38 6.06 -12.72
CA SER A 82 -0.88 7.35 -12.24
C SER A 82 0.66 7.36 -12.27
N PHE A 83 1.21 8.00 -13.30
CA PHE A 83 2.65 8.12 -13.59
C PHE A 83 3.40 9.12 -12.68
N LEU A 84 2.85 9.49 -11.52
CA LEU A 84 3.43 10.49 -10.63
C LEU A 84 4.77 10.01 -10.06
N LYS A 85 5.84 10.76 -10.37
CA LYS A 85 7.22 10.49 -9.95
C LYS A 85 7.31 10.54 -8.42
N ASN A 86 7.85 9.48 -7.84
CA ASN A 86 7.85 9.15 -6.41
C ASN A 86 8.73 10.06 -5.51
N ASP A 87 9.44 11.04 -6.08
CA ASP A 87 10.47 11.81 -5.37
C ASP A 87 10.01 13.23 -4.96
N ASN A 88 8.81 13.65 -5.36
CA ASN A 88 8.27 14.96 -4.99
C ASN A 88 7.39 14.86 -3.72
N CYS A 89 7.22 15.97 -2.99
CA CYS A 89 6.32 16.06 -1.83
C CYS A 89 4.88 15.57 -2.15
N VAL A 90 4.43 15.82 -3.39
CA VAL A 90 3.16 15.31 -3.95
C VAL A 90 3.10 13.78 -3.98
N GLY A 91 4.23 13.10 -4.24
CA GLY A 91 4.33 11.65 -4.20
C GLY A 91 4.20 11.07 -2.79
N MET A 92 4.70 11.78 -1.76
CA MET A 92 4.49 11.39 -0.37
C MET A 92 3.02 11.54 0.04
N CYS A 93 2.38 12.68 -0.29
CA CYS A 93 0.94 12.85 -0.05
C CYS A 93 0.10 11.81 -0.80
N TRP A 94 0.46 11.49 -2.04
CA TRP A 94 -0.22 10.46 -2.84
C TRP A 94 -0.11 9.08 -2.19
N ARG A 95 1.07 8.69 -1.68
CA ARG A 95 1.25 7.43 -0.96
C ARG A 95 0.38 7.36 0.31
N GLY A 96 0.33 8.44 1.08
CA GLY A 96 -0.55 8.52 2.26
C GLY A 96 -2.03 8.37 1.89
N PHE A 97 -2.46 9.00 0.80
CA PHE A 97 -3.82 8.86 0.29
C PHE A 97 -4.13 7.42 -0.14
N VAL A 98 -3.25 6.78 -0.92
CA VAL A 98 -3.41 5.39 -1.35
C VAL A 98 -3.41 4.43 -0.16
N TRP A 99 -2.61 4.70 0.87
CA TRP A 99 -2.60 3.92 2.10
C TRP A 99 -3.93 4.03 2.86
N PHE A 100 -4.47 5.25 2.99
CA PHE A 100 -5.77 5.47 3.61
C PHE A 100 -6.90 4.79 2.85
N GLU A 101 -6.86 4.83 1.51
CA GLU A 101 -7.79 4.07 0.68
C GLU A 101 -7.68 2.56 0.93
N ASP A 102 -6.47 1.98 0.94
CA ASP A 102 -6.26 0.56 1.21
C ASP A 102 -6.81 0.15 2.60
N TRP A 103 -6.62 0.99 3.63
CA TRP A 103 -7.16 0.75 4.97
C TRP A 103 -8.69 0.81 5.03
N LYS A 104 -9.29 1.82 4.38
CA LYS A 104 -10.75 1.95 4.27
C LYS A 104 -11.36 0.72 3.59
N ARG A 105 -10.74 0.23 2.52
CA ARG A 105 -11.18 -0.98 1.81
C ARG A 105 -11.13 -2.23 2.70
N ALA A 106 -10.06 -2.38 3.48
CA ALA A 106 -9.96 -3.49 4.43
C ALA A 106 -11.11 -3.46 5.45
N PHE A 107 -11.43 -2.28 5.98
CA PHE A 107 -12.53 -2.11 6.92
C PHE A 107 -13.91 -2.36 6.29
N GLU A 108 -14.12 -1.90 5.05
CA GLU A 108 -15.34 -2.20 4.29
C GLU A 108 -15.54 -3.71 4.09
N TYR A 109 -14.50 -4.44 3.67
CA TYR A 109 -14.58 -5.89 3.53
C TYR A 109 -14.86 -6.60 4.85
N PHE A 110 -14.26 -6.14 5.95
CA PHE A 110 -14.53 -6.70 7.27
C PHE A 110 -16.01 -6.55 7.65
N ILE A 111 -16.58 -5.35 7.48
CA ILE A 111 -17.99 -5.10 7.78
C ILE A 111 -18.89 -5.96 6.89
N LEU A 112 -18.62 -6.02 5.59
CA LEU A 112 -19.40 -6.82 4.65
C LEU A 112 -19.34 -8.31 5.00
N ALA A 113 -18.18 -8.83 5.42
CA ALA A 113 -18.06 -10.21 5.90
C ALA A 113 -18.92 -10.46 7.15
N VAL A 114 -18.89 -9.56 8.13
CA VAL A 114 -19.71 -9.66 9.36
C VAL A 114 -21.19 -9.65 9.01
N ILE A 115 -21.63 -8.74 8.14
CA ILE A 115 -23.04 -8.68 7.67
C ILE A 115 -23.42 -10.00 6.98
N GLY A 116 -22.55 -10.57 6.15
CA GLY A 116 -22.78 -11.87 5.50
C GLY A 116 -22.99 -13.01 6.51
N PHE A 117 -22.20 -13.05 7.58
CA PHE A 117 -22.37 -14.03 8.65
C PHE A 117 -23.65 -13.82 9.47
N VAL A 118 -24.02 -12.57 9.74
CA VAL A 118 -25.24 -12.24 10.50
C VAL A 118 -26.50 -12.56 9.71
N ILE A 119 -26.55 -12.23 8.42
CA ILE A 119 -27.72 -12.48 7.57
C ILE A 119 -27.89 -13.96 7.24
N GLY A 120 -26.81 -14.65 6.88
CA GLY A 120 -26.87 -16.04 6.43
C GLY A 120 -26.90 -17.08 7.55
N GLY A 121 -26.40 -16.71 8.73
CA GLY A 121 -26.08 -17.66 9.80
C GLY A 121 -25.21 -18.83 9.31
N PHE A 122 -25.21 -19.92 10.07
CA PHE A 122 -24.57 -21.18 9.67
C PHE A 122 -25.42 -22.04 8.72
N SER A 123 -26.66 -21.64 8.43
CA SER A 123 -27.60 -22.43 7.63
C SER A 123 -27.44 -22.22 6.13
N SER A 124 -27.03 -21.02 5.71
CA SER A 124 -26.77 -20.71 4.29
C SER A 124 -25.30 -20.93 3.95
N TRP A 125 -24.95 -22.15 3.51
CA TRP A 125 -23.57 -22.48 3.15
C TRP A 125 -22.90 -21.52 2.15
N PRO A 126 -23.58 -20.94 1.12
CA PRO A 126 -22.92 -20.03 0.19
C PRO A 126 -22.54 -18.70 0.85
N LEU A 127 -23.35 -18.21 1.79
CA LEU A 127 -23.05 -17.00 2.56
C LEU A 127 -21.92 -17.23 3.54
N PHE A 128 -21.88 -18.41 4.19
CA PHE A 128 -20.79 -18.75 5.09
C PHE A 128 -19.45 -18.80 4.34
N VAL A 129 -19.40 -19.48 3.19
CA VAL A 129 -18.19 -19.56 2.36
C VAL A 129 -17.84 -18.19 1.78
N GLY A 130 -18.81 -17.45 1.25
CA GLY A 130 -18.60 -16.11 0.69
C GLY A 130 -18.09 -15.10 1.72
N GLY A 131 -18.70 -15.08 2.91
CA GLY A 131 -18.25 -14.28 4.04
C GLY A 131 -16.83 -14.65 4.49
N GLY A 132 -16.51 -15.95 4.52
CA GLY A 132 -15.16 -16.44 4.79
C GLY A 132 -14.12 -15.95 3.78
N LEU A 133 -14.43 -16.02 2.49
CA LEU A 133 -13.55 -15.53 1.42
C LEU A 133 -13.29 -14.01 1.55
N ILE A 134 -14.33 -13.22 1.82
CA ILE A 134 -14.20 -11.78 2.03
C ILE A 134 -13.41 -11.47 3.31
N LEU A 135 -13.61 -12.24 4.38
CA LEU A 135 -12.85 -12.08 5.62
C LEU A 135 -11.36 -12.35 5.40
N VAL A 136 -11.02 -13.41 4.67
CA VAL A 136 -9.64 -13.72 4.27
C VAL A 136 -9.06 -12.56 3.45
N LEU A 137 -9.82 -12.04 2.49
CA LEU A 137 -9.41 -10.88 1.69
C LEU A 137 -9.16 -9.64 2.57
N SER A 138 -10.05 -9.36 3.53
CA SER A 138 -9.93 -8.28 4.51
C SER A 138 -8.62 -8.39 5.31
N ILE A 139 -8.25 -9.60 5.76
CA ILE A 139 -7.01 -9.83 6.52
C ILE A 139 -5.80 -9.54 5.63
N PHE A 140 -5.81 -9.98 4.37
CA PHE A 140 -4.71 -9.69 3.44
C PHE A 140 -4.55 -8.19 3.17
N TYR A 141 -5.64 -7.47 2.96
CA TYR A 141 -5.61 -6.01 2.79
C TYR A 141 -5.14 -5.29 4.06
N TRP A 142 -5.55 -5.77 5.24
CA TRP A 142 -5.09 -5.23 6.52
C TRP A 142 -3.58 -5.43 6.72
N LEU A 143 -3.07 -6.63 6.45
CA LEU A 143 -1.63 -6.92 6.51
C LEU A 143 -0.82 -6.08 5.51
N LYS A 144 -1.37 -5.85 4.31
CA LYS A 144 -0.78 -4.95 3.31
C LYS A 144 -0.73 -3.51 3.84
N ALA A 145 -1.79 -3.02 4.49
CA ALA A 145 -1.83 -1.68 5.07
C ALA A 145 -0.79 -1.50 6.19
N ILE A 146 -0.66 -2.46 7.12
CA ILE A 146 0.33 -2.40 8.22
C ILE A 146 1.77 -2.31 7.67
N ARG A 147 2.07 -3.03 6.58
CA ARG A 147 3.41 -3.02 5.97
C ARG A 147 3.83 -1.61 5.55
N PHE A 148 2.93 -0.84 4.94
CA PHE A 148 3.22 0.52 4.51
C PHE A 148 3.54 1.43 5.70
N THR A 149 2.79 1.32 6.80
CA THR A 149 3.01 2.13 8.01
C THR A 149 4.39 1.88 8.63
N LYS A 150 4.84 0.63 8.73
CA LYS A 150 6.15 0.31 9.31
C LYS A 150 7.33 0.80 8.47
N ILE A 151 7.22 0.74 7.14
CA ILE A 151 8.31 1.12 6.23
C ILE A 151 8.47 2.65 6.18
N GLU A 152 7.38 3.42 6.31
CA GLU A 152 7.47 4.89 6.29
C GLU A 152 8.07 5.46 7.58
N LEU A 153 7.76 4.89 8.75
CA LEU A 153 8.36 5.32 10.02
C LEU A 153 9.88 5.15 10.05
N LEU A 154 10.41 4.13 9.36
CA LEU A 154 11.86 3.89 9.25
C LEU A 154 12.54 4.78 8.20
N LYS A 155 11.78 5.43 7.33
CA LYS A 155 12.30 6.29 6.26
C LYS A 155 12.33 7.77 6.61
N LEU A 156 11.70 8.20 7.70
CA LEU A 156 11.84 9.56 8.20
C LEU A 156 13.27 9.70 8.74
N PRO A 157 14.19 10.33 7.99
CA PRO A 157 15.49 10.64 8.54
C PRO A 157 15.27 11.72 9.60
N GLU A 158 16.13 11.78 10.62
CA GLU A 158 16.24 12.91 11.56
C GLU A 158 16.66 14.22 10.85
N THR A 159 16.05 14.57 9.72
CA THR A 159 16.41 15.69 8.86
C THR A 159 15.95 17.05 9.40
N ASN A 160 15.51 17.13 10.66
CA ASN A 160 15.09 18.40 11.29
C ASN A 160 15.87 18.76 12.57
N ALA A 161 17.03 18.15 12.84
CA ALA A 161 17.87 18.57 13.96
C ALA A 161 19.01 19.55 13.59
N GLY A 162 19.16 19.95 12.31
CA GLY A 162 20.38 20.64 11.84
C GLY A 162 20.20 21.90 10.99
N GLY A 163 19.10 22.64 11.13
CA GLY A 163 18.75 23.76 10.24
C GLY A 163 18.73 25.14 10.89
N PHE A 164 19.72 25.52 11.70
CA PHE A 164 19.94 26.93 12.06
C PHE A 164 21.44 27.23 12.15
N THR A 165 22.14 27.17 11.02
CA THR A 165 23.45 27.82 10.88
C THR A 165 23.21 29.27 10.50
N GLY A 166 23.51 30.16 11.44
CA GLY A 166 23.36 31.60 11.31
C GLY A 166 24.07 32.16 10.08
N ASN A 167 23.46 33.21 9.54
CA ASN A 167 24.05 34.10 8.55
C ASN A 167 25.35 34.71 9.12
N THR A 168 26.50 34.30 8.59
CA THR A 168 27.71 35.14 8.57
C THR A 168 27.87 35.73 7.16
N PRO A 169 28.07 37.05 7.02
CA PRO A 169 28.22 37.68 5.72
C PRO A 169 29.65 37.57 5.16
N ALA A 170 29.73 37.20 3.87
CA ALA A 170 30.74 37.50 2.83
C ALA A 170 32.23 37.15 3.08
N PRO A 171 33.01 36.84 2.02
CA PRO A 171 33.51 37.89 1.14
C PRO A 171 33.39 37.59 -0.37
N THR A 172 33.07 38.66 -1.09
CA THR A 172 33.25 38.88 -2.53
C THR A 172 34.56 38.30 -3.06
N ALA A 173 34.46 37.37 -4.01
CA ALA A 173 35.55 37.02 -4.91
C ALA A 173 35.51 37.91 -6.16
N PRO A 174 36.64 38.47 -6.61
CA PRO A 174 36.70 39.33 -7.78
C PRO A 174 36.42 38.56 -9.07
N ALA A 175 35.70 39.22 -9.98
CA ALA A 175 35.42 38.75 -11.32
C ALA A 175 36.72 38.47 -12.08
N MET A 176 36.93 37.23 -12.50
CA MET A 176 38.03 36.88 -13.39
C MET A 176 37.54 37.01 -14.84
N GLU A 177 38.16 37.95 -15.52
CA GLU A 177 37.88 38.47 -16.84
C GLU A 177 38.10 37.43 -17.95
N TRP A 178 37.26 37.52 -18.99
CA TRP A 178 37.20 36.63 -20.14
C TRP A 178 38.44 36.72 -21.03
N GLY A 179 39.00 35.58 -21.42
CA GLY A 179 40.05 35.51 -22.43
C GLY A 179 39.94 34.27 -23.32
N THR A 180 39.31 34.41 -24.49
CA THR A 180 39.58 33.65 -25.72
C THR A 180 39.30 34.60 -26.91
N PRO A 181 39.86 34.43 -28.13
CA PRO A 181 40.59 33.28 -28.67
C PRO A 181 41.94 33.62 -29.36
N GLY A 182 42.94 32.75 -29.23
CA GLY A 182 44.21 32.85 -29.95
C GLY A 182 44.28 31.87 -31.11
N SER A 183 44.08 32.36 -32.33
CA SER A 183 44.46 31.68 -33.58
C SER A 183 45.93 31.27 -33.57
N LYS A 184 46.27 30.08 -34.05
CA LYS A 184 47.16 29.83 -35.20
C LYS A 184 47.53 28.34 -35.27
N TYR A 185 47.51 27.86 -36.51
CA TYR A 185 47.89 26.54 -37.05
C TYR A 185 46.80 25.47 -37.03
#